data_AF-A0A811T7X7-F1
#
_entry.id   AF-A0A811T7X7-F1
#
_cell.length_a   1.000
_cell.length_b   1.000
_cell.length_c   1.000
_cell.angle_alpha   90.00
_cell.angle_beta   90.00
_cell.angle_gamma   90.00
#
_symmetry.space_group_name_H-M   'P 1'
#
loop_
_entity.id
_entity.type
_entity.pdbx_description
1 polymer ?
#
loop_
_entity_poly.entity_id
_entity_poly.type
_entity_poly.pdbx_seq_one_letter_code
_entity_poly.pdbx_strand_id
1 'polypeptide(L)'
;MVYTDNIDPADSIFGHPAVPSVIAVGAIDASDYGNDDIEDFSSQGPATISYPSPVSHPKPDICGVDGVTVTGAGGFPSPFYGTSAAASHVAAIAAQLWGAFPDKTGDEICSVLYDSAVDLGSAGHDNIYGYGRADALNTLTPPNITSSAPPSNVNDTDGSSRTFNISINQTVNVTWQINGTVVQFNTSVTETSYTNTSAVIGVWNVSAVASNTNGTAVQTWIWNITEMPPAFTTADAVIALEIAVGSRPHDDAMDVNGDGSVTSLDALMILQAVFS
;
A
#
# COMPACT_ATOMS: atom_id res chain seq x y z
N MET A 1 22.81 -35.34 11.01
CA MET A 1 23.60 -34.10 11.16
C MET A 1 23.84 -33.59 9.75
N VAL A 2 22.94 -32.75 9.27
CA VAL A 2 23.07 -32.14 7.93
C VAL A 2 24.09 -31.00 8.08
N TYR A 3 25.08 -30.95 7.20
CA TYR A 3 26.15 -29.95 7.25
C TYR A 3 25.57 -28.64 6.71
N THR A 4 25.22 -27.69 7.59
CA THR A 4 24.53 -26.44 7.23
C THR A 4 25.46 -25.35 6.67
N ASP A 5 26.78 -25.52 6.79
CA ASP A 5 27.76 -24.48 6.43
C ASP A 5 27.98 -24.27 4.91
N ASN A 6 27.25 -24.98 4.04
CA ASN A 6 27.33 -24.83 2.58
C ASN A 6 25.95 -24.78 1.89
N ILE A 7 24.87 -24.53 2.63
CA ILE A 7 23.52 -24.34 2.06
C ILE A 7 23.24 -22.84 2.07
N ASP A 8 23.68 -22.15 1.03
CA ASP A 8 23.28 -20.77 0.77
C ASP A 8 22.08 -20.82 -0.19
N PRO A 9 20.86 -20.44 0.26
CA PRO A 9 19.71 -20.42 -0.62
C PRO A 9 19.81 -19.30 -1.66
N ALA A 10 20.63 -18.27 -1.45
CA ALA A 10 20.80 -17.17 -2.39
C ALA A 10 21.46 -17.64 -3.69
N ASP A 11 20.97 -17.13 -4.83
CA ASP A 11 21.46 -17.47 -6.17
C ASP A 11 21.52 -18.98 -6.46
N SER A 12 20.57 -19.74 -5.88
CA SER A 12 20.49 -21.19 -6.01
C SER A 12 19.43 -21.66 -7.02
N ILE A 13 18.80 -20.74 -7.75
CA ILE A 13 17.87 -21.02 -8.85
C ILE A 13 18.65 -21.07 -10.17
N PHE A 14 18.79 -22.27 -10.75
CA PHE A 14 19.55 -22.48 -11.98
C PHE A 14 18.84 -23.44 -12.95
N GLY A 15 19.20 -23.40 -14.23
CA GLY A 15 18.66 -24.29 -15.26
C GLY A 15 17.31 -23.84 -15.81
N HIS A 16 16.38 -24.77 -16.00
CA HIS A 16 15.05 -24.45 -16.53
C HIS A 16 14.20 -23.46 -15.71
N PRO A 17 14.24 -23.40 -14.35
CA PRO A 17 13.48 -22.39 -13.61
C PRO A 17 14.10 -20.98 -13.71
N ALA A 18 15.36 -20.85 -14.11
CA ALA A 18 16.01 -19.56 -14.31
C ALA A 18 15.57 -18.85 -15.61
N VAL A 19 14.79 -19.53 -16.46
CA VAL A 19 14.33 -18.98 -17.75
C VAL A 19 13.23 -17.94 -17.50
N PRO A 20 13.29 -16.74 -18.11
CA PRO A 20 12.30 -15.68 -17.87
C PRO A 20 10.84 -16.08 -18.16
N SER A 21 10.61 -16.92 -19.17
CA SER A 21 9.27 -17.36 -19.58
C SER A 21 8.70 -18.51 -18.74
N VAL A 22 9.43 -18.99 -17.73
CA VAL A 22 8.98 -20.05 -16.82
C VAL A 22 8.63 -19.42 -15.49
N ILE A 23 7.47 -19.78 -14.93
CA ILE A 23 7.11 -19.44 -13.55
C ILE A 23 7.89 -20.37 -12.62
N ALA A 24 8.93 -19.86 -11.99
CA ALA A 24 9.64 -20.51 -10.90
C ALA A 24 8.89 -20.28 -9.60
N VAL A 25 8.67 -21.37 -8.85
CA VAL A 25 7.82 -21.35 -7.66
C VAL A 25 8.65 -21.70 -6.42
N GLY A 26 8.72 -20.76 -5.48
CA GLY A 26 9.23 -20.99 -4.12
C GLY A 26 8.21 -21.75 -3.27
N ALA A 27 8.65 -22.28 -2.14
CA ALA A 27 7.85 -23.07 -1.22
C ALA A 27 7.61 -22.27 0.06
N ILE A 28 6.34 -22.10 0.41
CA ILE A 28 5.88 -21.58 1.70
C ILE A 28 5.64 -22.76 2.64
N ASP A 29 6.06 -22.60 3.89
CA ASP A 29 5.88 -23.60 4.95
C ASP A 29 4.39 -23.73 5.27
N ALA A 30 3.79 -24.86 4.90
CA ALA A 30 2.38 -25.16 5.18
C ALA A 30 2.07 -25.37 6.67
N SER A 31 3.10 -25.51 7.51
CA SER A 31 2.97 -25.63 8.96
C SER A 31 2.97 -24.30 9.68
N ASP A 32 3.37 -23.22 9.01
CA ASP A 32 3.17 -21.85 9.51
C ASP A 32 1.68 -21.49 9.43
N TYR A 33 1.15 -20.97 10.54
CA TYR A 33 -0.25 -20.57 10.64
C TYR A 33 -0.60 -19.41 9.70
N GLY A 34 0.35 -18.50 9.45
CA GLY A 34 0.20 -17.41 8.49
C GLY A 34 0.35 -17.87 7.04
N ASN A 35 1.12 -18.92 6.80
CA ASN A 35 1.70 -19.30 5.52
C ASN A 35 2.56 -18.15 4.95
N ASP A 36 3.20 -17.37 5.82
CA ASP A 36 3.97 -16.17 5.45
C ASP A 36 5.48 -16.45 5.46
N ASP A 37 5.89 -17.60 6.00
CA ASP A 37 7.28 -18.04 6.08
C ASP A 37 7.68 -18.91 4.88
N ILE A 38 8.85 -18.60 4.31
CA ILE A 38 9.50 -19.40 3.26
C ILE A 38 10.10 -20.68 3.88
N GLU A 39 10.04 -21.79 3.18
CA GLU A 39 10.76 -23.01 3.59
C GLU A 39 12.28 -22.82 3.55
N ASP A 40 13.01 -23.31 4.56
CA ASP A 40 14.47 -23.19 4.66
C ASP A 40 15.22 -23.80 3.46
N PHE A 41 14.61 -24.81 2.82
CA PHE A 41 15.17 -25.48 1.64
C PHE A 41 14.82 -24.76 0.33
N SER A 42 13.98 -23.73 0.36
CA SER A 42 13.52 -23.06 -0.85
C SER A 42 14.65 -22.28 -1.49
N SER A 43 14.90 -22.56 -2.77
CA SER A 43 15.89 -21.82 -3.53
C SER A 43 15.46 -20.36 -3.71
N GLN A 44 16.39 -19.45 -3.47
CA GLN A 44 16.20 -18.00 -3.58
C GLN A 44 17.02 -17.46 -4.75
N GLY A 45 16.60 -16.32 -5.27
CA GLY A 45 17.28 -15.62 -6.33
C GLY A 45 18.38 -14.65 -5.87
N PRO A 46 18.80 -13.75 -6.76
CA PRO A 46 18.41 -13.73 -8.18
C PRO A 46 18.94 -14.98 -8.89
N ALA A 47 18.50 -15.29 -10.12
CA ALA A 47 19.11 -16.36 -10.91
C ALA A 47 20.22 -15.79 -11.81
N THR A 48 21.48 -15.96 -11.43
CA THR A 48 22.63 -15.46 -12.20
C THR A 48 23.10 -16.48 -13.24
N ILE A 49 23.10 -16.06 -14.50
CA ILE A 49 23.59 -16.87 -15.64
C ILE A 49 24.83 -16.18 -16.20
N SER A 50 26.01 -16.79 -16.00
CA SER A 50 27.29 -16.18 -16.38
C SER A 50 27.68 -16.36 -17.86
N TYR A 51 27.08 -17.32 -18.57
CA TYR A 51 27.43 -17.67 -19.95
C TYR A 51 26.17 -17.75 -20.84
N PRO A 52 26.20 -17.28 -22.11
CA PRO A 52 27.34 -16.71 -22.84
C PRO A 52 27.67 -15.26 -22.47
N SER A 53 26.78 -14.58 -21.75
CA SER A 53 26.99 -13.26 -21.17
C SER A 53 26.33 -13.24 -19.79
N PRO A 54 26.93 -12.59 -18.78
CA PRO A 54 26.30 -12.40 -17.49
C PRO A 54 24.93 -11.72 -17.62
N VAL A 55 23.89 -12.41 -17.19
CA VAL A 55 22.53 -11.89 -16.99
C VAL A 55 22.04 -12.34 -15.62
N SER A 56 21.16 -11.55 -15.03
CA SER A 56 20.53 -11.86 -13.75
C SER A 56 19.02 -11.74 -13.93
N HIS A 57 18.29 -12.80 -13.57
CA HIS A 57 16.84 -12.83 -13.65
C HIS A 57 16.22 -12.76 -12.25
N PRO A 58 15.23 -11.90 -12.03
CA PRO A 58 14.47 -11.88 -10.78
C PRO A 58 13.70 -13.20 -10.67
N LYS A 59 14.04 -14.00 -9.66
CA LYS A 59 13.45 -15.32 -9.35
C LYS A 59 13.48 -15.54 -7.82
N PRO A 60 12.65 -16.43 -7.25
CA PRO A 60 11.50 -17.08 -7.90
C PRO A 60 10.47 -16.03 -8.33
N ASP A 61 9.53 -16.38 -9.22
CA ASP A 61 8.50 -15.40 -9.63
C ASP A 61 7.41 -15.28 -8.57
N ILE A 62 7.08 -16.38 -7.89
CA ILE A 62 6.01 -16.44 -6.89
C ILE A 62 6.26 -17.62 -5.95
N CYS A 63 5.56 -17.67 -4.83
CA CYS A 63 5.59 -18.81 -3.91
C CYS A 63 4.23 -19.49 -3.80
N GLY A 64 4.26 -20.81 -3.58
CA GLY A 64 3.09 -21.63 -3.30
C GLY A 64 3.21 -22.33 -1.96
N VAL A 65 2.08 -22.58 -1.30
CA VAL A 65 2.03 -23.40 -0.08
C VAL A 65 2.33 -24.85 -0.46
N ASP A 66 3.30 -25.43 0.23
CA ASP A 66 3.68 -26.84 0.06
C ASP A 66 2.79 -27.75 0.94
N GLY A 67 3.27 -28.92 1.37
CA GLY A 67 2.54 -29.76 2.33
C GLY A 67 1.15 -30.20 1.86
N VAL A 68 0.96 -30.35 0.54
CA VAL A 68 -0.36 -30.64 -0.04
C VAL A 68 -0.73 -32.11 0.11
N THR A 69 -2.02 -32.40 0.28
CA THR A 69 -2.52 -33.78 0.30
C THR A 69 -2.53 -34.33 -1.13
N VAL A 70 -1.91 -35.48 -1.36
CA VAL A 70 -1.84 -36.15 -2.66
C VAL A 70 -2.39 -37.57 -2.57
N THR A 71 -2.70 -38.19 -3.71
CA THR A 71 -3.23 -39.56 -3.77
C THR A 71 -2.20 -40.64 -3.42
N GLY A 72 -0.92 -40.28 -3.29
CA GLY A 72 0.20 -41.21 -3.08
C GLY A 72 0.61 -41.98 -4.34
N ALA A 73 -0.02 -41.72 -5.50
CA ALA A 73 0.38 -42.30 -6.78
C ALA A 73 1.86 -41.98 -7.07
N GLY A 74 2.65 -42.97 -7.48
CA GLY A 74 4.09 -42.81 -7.68
C GLY A 74 4.93 -42.97 -6.41
N GLY A 75 4.33 -43.27 -5.26
CA GLY A 75 5.04 -43.54 -4.00
C GLY A 75 5.39 -42.29 -3.19
N PHE A 76 4.77 -41.15 -3.49
CA PHE A 76 4.96 -39.91 -2.73
C PHE A 76 4.28 -39.98 -1.35
N PRO A 77 4.91 -39.40 -0.31
CA PRO A 77 4.25 -39.23 0.98
C PRO A 77 3.06 -38.28 0.85
N SER A 78 2.08 -38.44 1.74
CA SER A 78 0.98 -37.50 1.91
C SER A 78 0.92 -37.11 3.40
N PRO A 79 1.16 -35.84 3.76
CA PRO A 79 1.33 -34.69 2.85
C PRO A 79 2.65 -34.72 2.04
N PHE A 80 2.64 -34.09 0.87
CA PHE A 80 3.79 -33.95 -0.02
C PHE A 80 4.38 -32.55 0.12
N TYR A 81 5.66 -32.49 0.50
CA TYR A 81 6.39 -31.25 0.78
C TYR A 81 7.42 -30.96 -0.31
N GLY A 82 7.86 -29.70 -0.37
CA GLY A 82 8.88 -29.21 -1.27
C GLY A 82 8.36 -28.27 -2.35
N THR A 83 9.29 -27.61 -3.03
CA THR A 83 8.98 -26.75 -4.20
C THR A 83 8.25 -27.50 -5.31
N SER A 84 8.39 -28.83 -5.39
CA SER A 84 7.59 -29.68 -6.28
C SER A 84 6.10 -29.67 -5.95
N ALA A 85 5.75 -29.67 -4.66
CA ALA A 85 4.38 -29.55 -4.20
C ALA A 85 3.85 -28.14 -4.45
N ALA A 86 4.61 -27.12 -4.04
CA ALA A 86 4.27 -25.71 -4.25
C ALA A 86 4.04 -25.36 -5.74
N ALA A 87 4.92 -25.81 -6.63
CA ALA A 87 4.78 -25.61 -8.08
C ALA A 87 3.49 -26.23 -8.63
N SER A 88 3.13 -27.43 -8.18
CA SER A 88 1.87 -28.07 -8.58
C SER A 88 0.65 -27.30 -8.07
N HIS A 89 0.74 -26.71 -6.88
CA HIS A 89 -0.31 -25.90 -6.28
C HIS A 89 -0.53 -24.61 -7.08
N VAL A 90 0.54 -23.87 -7.39
CA VAL A 90 0.46 -22.65 -8.22
C VAL A 90 -0.03 -22.97 -9.63
N ALA A 91 0.39 -24.09 -10.22
CA ALA A 91 -0.10 -24.53 -11.52
C ALA A 91 -1.62 -24.81 -11.50
N ALA A 92 -2.15 -25.36 -10.40
CA ALA A 92 -3.59 -25.56 -10.24
C ALA A 92 -4.35 -24.23 -10.13
N ILE A 93 -3.81 -23.25 -9.41
CA ILE A 93 -4.37 -21.88 -9.33
C ILE A 93 -4.40 -21.24 -10.72
N ALA A 94 -3.27 -21.27 -11.44
CA ALA A 94 -3.18 -20.74 -12.81
C ALA A 94 -4.18 -21.43 -13.76
N ALA A 95 -4.34 -22.75 -13.66
CA ALA A 95 -5.30 -23.49 -14.47
C ALA A 95 -6.76 -23.12 -14.14
N GLN A 96 -7.09 -22.95 -12.86
CA GLN A 96 -8.42 -22.50 -12.44
C GLN A 96 -8.72 -21.09 -12.94
N LEU A 97 -7.75 -20.18 -12.80
CA LEU A 97 -7.84 -18.82 -13.31
C LEU A 97 -8.06 -18.80 -14.82
N TRP A 98 -7.29 -19.58 -15.57
CA TRP A 98 -7.42 -19.64 -17.03
C TRP A 98 -8.74 -20.29 -17.47
N GLY A 99 -9.24 -21.26 -16.71
CA GLY A 99 -10.56 -21.85 -16.93
C GLY A 99 -11.70 -20.85 -16.70
N ALA A 100 -11.54 -19.90 -15.77
CA ALA A 100 -12.50 -18.83 -15.54
C ALA A 100 -12.46 -17.73 -16.61
N PHE A 101 -11.29 -17.49 -17.21
CA PHE A 101 -11.08 -16.46 -18.23
C PHE A 101 -10.39 -17.05 -19.49
N PRO A 102 -11.09 -17.88 -20.28
CA PRO A 102 -10.49 -18.61 -21.39
C PRO A 102 -9.98 -17.72 -22.54
N ASP A 103 -10.45 -16.46 -22.61
CA ASP A 103 -10.03 -15.50 -23.64
C ASP A 103 -8.72 -14.78 -23.30
N LYS A 104 -8.20 -14.91 -22.07
CA LYS A 104 -6.91 -14.33 -21.67
C LYS A 104 -5.75 -15.13 -22.26
N THR A 105 -4.70 -14.41 -22.63
CA THR A 105 -3.41 -14.97 -23.04
C THR A 105 -2.64 -15.51 -21.82
N GLY A 106 -1.65 -16.37 -22.06
CA GLY A 106 -0.80 -16.89 -20.98
C GLY A 106 -0.09 -15.78 -20.20
N ASP A 107 0.35 -14.72 -20.88
CA ASP A 107 1.00 -13.57 -20.23
C ASP A 107 0.02 -12.81 -19.32
N GLU A 108 -1.22 -12.59 -19.76
CA GLU A 108 -2.26 -11.96 -18.93
C GLU A 108 -2.62 -12.82 -17.71
N ILE A 109 -2.60 -14.15 -17.84
CA ILE A 109 -2.80 -15.07 -16.72
C ILE A 109 -1.64 -14.97 -15.73
N CYS A 110 -0.39 -14.86 -16.20
CA CYS A 110 0.77 -14.63 -15.34
C CYS A 110 0.67 -13.29 -14.62
N SER A 111 0.32 -12.21 -15.33
CA SER A 111 0.14 -10.89 -14.71
C SER A 111 -0.92 -10.91 -13.63
N VAL A 112 -2.08 -11.52 -13.88
CA VAL A 112 -3.12 -11.66 -12.85
C VAL A 112 -2.61 -12.47 -11.65
N LEU A 113 -1.89 -13.55 -11.89
CA LEU A 113 -1.33 -14.38 -10.82
C LEU A 113 -0.37 -13.59 -9.92
N TYR A 114 0.49 -12.75 -10.50
CA TYR A 114 1.44 -11.89 -9.78
C TYR A 114 0.76 -10.71 -9.09
N ASP A 115 -0.13 -10.00 -9.78
CA ASP A 115 -0.86 -8.85 -9.24
C ASP A 115 -1.75 -9.22 -8.04
N SER A 116 -2.17 -10.49 -7.97
CA SER A 116 -3.07 -11.02 -6.94
C SER A 116 -2.37 -11.69 -5.77
N ALA A 117 -1.05 -11.91 -5.88
CA ALA A 117 -0.28 -12.55 -4.84
C ALA A 117 -0.29 -11.71 -3.55
N VAL A 118 -0.28 -12.38 -2.40
CA VAL A 118 -0.05 -11.72 -1.11
C VAL A 118 1.43 -11.41 -1.04
N ASP A 119 1.76 -10.12 -1.11
CA ASP A 119 3.13 -9.63 -1.00
C ASP A 119 3.73 -9.99 0.37
N LEU A 120 4.88 -10.65 0.36
CA LEU A 120 5.60 -11.14 1.53
C LEU A 120 7.05 -10.69 1.44
N GLY A 121 7.64 -10.33 2.58
CA GLY A 121 9.01 -9.82 2.62
C GLY A 121 9.08 -8.35 2.23
N SER A 122 9.91 -8.02 1.24
CA SER A 122 10.09 -6.63 0.78
C SER A 122 9.02 -6.27 -0.23
N ALA A 123 8.42 -5.07 -0.10
CA ALA A 123 7.35 -4.64 -0.98
C ALA A 123 7.71 -4.77 -2.48
N GLY A 124 6.83 -5.41 -3.25
CA GLY A 124 7.03 -5.73 -4.66
C GLY A 124 7.79 -7.04 -4.87
N HIS A 125 8.41 -7.21 -6.04
CA HIS A 125 9.17 -8.44 -6.31
C HIS A 125 10.48 -8.46 -5.51
N ASP A 126 10.70 -9.51 -4.72
CA ASP A 126 11.98 -9.78 -4.06
C ASP A 126 12.58 -11.16 -4.42
N ASN A 127 13.83 -11.40 -4.02
CA ASN A 127 14.56 -12.63 -4.38
C ASN A 127 14.18 -13.85 -3.52
N ILE A 128 13.33 -13.69 -2.51
CA ILE A 128 12.93 -14.74 -1.57
C ILE A 128 11.52 -15.23 -1.94
N TYR A 129 10.58 -14.31 -2.01
CA TYR A 129 9.16 -14.56 -2.21
C TYR A 129 8.69 -14.30 -3.65
N GLY A 130 9.53 -13.70 -4.50
CA GLY A 130 9.09 -13.23 -5.81
C GLY A 130 8.03 -12.14 -5.64
N TYR A 131 6.90 -12.26 -6.33
CA TYR A 131 5.71 -11.42 -6.13
C TYR A 131 4.91 -11.76 -4.87
N GLY A 132 5.32 -12.76 -4.08
CA GLY A 132 4.66 -13.17 -2.85
C GLY A 132 3.99 -14.55 -2.94
N ARG A 133 3.08 -14.84 -2.00
CA ARG A 133 2.33 -16.10 -1.96
C ARG A 133 1.12 -16.03 -2.90
N ALA A 134 0.97 -17.04 -3.75
CA ALA A 134 -0.20 -17.15 -4.64
C ALA A 134 -1.52 -17.21 -3.86
N ASP A 135 -2.51 -16.41 -4.29
CA ASP A 135 -3.85 -16.38 -3.70
C ASP A 135 -4.93 -16.61 -4.78
N ALA A 136 -5.54 -17.79 -4.75
CA ALA A 136 -6.54 -18.19 -5.73
C ALA A 136 -7.79 -17.28 -5.71
N LEU A 137 -8.20 -16.76 -4.56
CA LEU A 137 -9.40 -15.94 -4.44
C LEU A 137 -9.16 -14.54 -5.02
N ASN A 138 -8.01 -13.93 -4.71
CA ASN A 138 -7.65 -12.62 -5.26
C ASN A 138 -7.53 -12.67 -6.79
N THR A 139 -7.07 -13.78 -7.38
CA THR A 139 -6.99 -13.90 -8.85
C THR A 139 -8.34 -13.84 -9.57
N LEU A 140 -9.45 -14.04 -8.85
CA LEU A 140 -10.80 -14.05 -9.41
C LEU A 140 -11.61 -12.81 -9.04
N THR A 141 -11.03 -11.86 -8.31
CA THR A 141 -11.74 -10.69 -7.80
C THR A 141 -10.99 -9.39 -8.14
N PRO A 142 -11.70 -8.28 -8.39
CA PRO A 142 -11.06 -6.99 -8.59
C PRO A 142 -10.31 -6.55 -7.31
N PRO A 143 -9.33 -5.64 -7.43
CA PRO A 143 -8.65 -5.08 -6.28
C PRO A 143 -9.67 -4.41 -5.34
N ASN A 144 -9.38 -4.43 -4.05
CA ASN A 144 -10.19 -3.87 -2.99
C ASN A 144 -9.34 -3.00 -2.07
N ILE A 145 -9.76 -1.76 -1.86
CA ILE A 145 -9.11 -0.84 -0.91
C ILE A 145 -9.56 -1.25 0.49
N THR A 146 -8.63 -1.80 1.27
CA THR A 146 -8.90 -2.37 2.61
C THR A 146 -8.83 -1.33 3.70
N SER A 147 -8.05 -0.26 3.50
CA SER A 147 -7.90 0.84 4.43
C SER A 147 -7.68 2.15 3.68
N SER A 148 -8.14 3.24 4.27
CA SER A 148 -7.90 4.57 3.75
C SER A 148 -7.82 5.59 4.89
N ALA A 149 -6.88 6.52 4.79
CA ALA A 149 -6.82 7.68 5.67
C ALA A 149 -6.81 8.95 4.82
N PRO A 150 -7.55 10.00 5.22
CA PRO A 150 -8.49 10.04 6.35
C PRO A 150 -9.67 9.06 6.17
N PRO A 151 -10.32 8.56 7.25
CA PRO A 151 -11.41 7.58 7.12
C PRO A 151 -12.71 8.19 6.57
N SER A 152 -12.79 9.51 6.48
CA SER A 152 -13.93 10.26 5.98
C SER A 152 -13.48 11.60 5.38
N ASN A 153 -14.43 12.39 4.88
CA ASN A 153 -14.17 13.73 4.37
C ASN A 153 -13.51 14.62 5.43
N VAL A 154 -12.63 15.51 4.98
CA VAL A 154 -11.79 16.34 5.86
C VAL A 154 -12.02 17.83 5.64
N ASN A 155 -11.91 18.58 6.74
CA ASN A 155 -11.93 20.04 6.75
C ASN A 155 -10.58 20.55 7.26
N ASP A 156 -10.01 21.54 6.58
CA ASP A 156 -8.73 22.16 6.90
C ASP A 156 -8.77 23.66 6.69
N THR A 157 -7.78 24.36 7.25
CA THR A 157 -7.58 25.79 6.99
C THR A 157 -6.56 26.02 5.87
N ASP A 158 -6.63 27.18 5.23
CA ASP A 158 -5.68 27.62 4.20
C ASP A 158 -4.21 27.40 4.64
N GLY A 159 -3.39 26.91 3.70
CA GLY A 159 -1.98 26.62 3.94
C GLY A 159 -1.68 25.34 4.74
N SER A 160 -2.69 24.60 5.22
CA SER A 160 -2.48 23.33 5.92
C SER A 160 -1.89 22.25 5.01
N SER A 161 -1.16 21.32 5.62
CA SER A 161 -0.68 20.11 4.95
C SER A 161 -1.59 18.92 5.27
N ARG A 162 -1.97 18.15 4.26
CA ARG A 162 -2.82 16.96 4.39
C ARG A 162 -2.24 15.78 3.64
N THR A 163 -2.16 14.64 4.32
CA THR A 163 -1.78 13.36 3.73
C THR A 163 -3.01 12.48 3.58
N PHE A 164 -3.13 11.88 2.41
CA PHE A 164 -4.08 10.82 2.08
C PHE A 164 -3.30 9.52 1.87
N ASN A 165 -3.79 8.40 2.39
CA ASN A 165 -3.19 7.09 2.16
C ASN A 165 -4.26 6.05 1.87
N ILE A 166 -3.85 4.99 1.19
CA ILE A 166 -4.67 3.80 0.95
C ILE A 166 -3.80 2.54 1.11
N SER A 167 -4.43 1.47 1.59
CA SER A 167 -3.91 0.10 1.53
C SER A 167 -4.87 -0.74 0.68
N ILE A 168 -4.30 -1.62 -0.15
CA ILE A 168 -5.01 -2.41 -1.15
C ILE A 168 -4.61 -3.89 -0.95
N ASN A 169 -5.55 -4.81 -1.17
CA ASN A 169 -5.32 -6.25 -1.01
C ASN A 169 -4.60 -6.92 -2.20
N GLN A 170 -4.22 -6.16 -3.22
CA GLN A 170 -3.61 -6.63 -4.46
C GLN A 170 -2.57 -5.60 -4.90
N THR A 171 -1.55 -6.04 -5.64
CA THR A 171 -0.57 -5.16 -6.25
C THR A 171 -1.22 -4.40 -7.39
N VAL A 172 -1.20 -3.07 -7.31
CA VAL A 172 -1.92 -2.16 -8.21
C VAL A 172 -1.07 -0.98 -8.63
N ASN A 173 -1.44 -0.36 -9.75
CA ASN A 173 -1.01 0.98 -10.09
C ASN A 173 -2.03 1.98 -9.54
N VAL A 174 -1.58 2.94 -8.74
CA VAL A 174 -2.43 3.95 -8.10
C VAL A 174 -2.23 5.31 -8.76
N THR A 175 -3.32 5.89 -9.24
CA THR A 175 -3.36 7.26 -9.76
C THR A 175 -4.08 8.16 -8.76
N TRP A 176 -3.34 9.10 -8.16
CA TRP A 176 -3.90 10.14 -7.30
C TRP A 176 -4.38 11.31 -8.15
N GLN A 177 -5.58 11.79 -7.87
CA GLN A 177 -6.18 12.91 -8.60
C GLN A 177 -6.80 13.93 -7.65
N ILE A 178 -6.73 15.20 -8.03
CA ILE A 178 -7.47 16.31 -7.43
C ILE A 178 -8.37 16.91 -8.49
N ASN A 179 -9.68 16.87 -8.25
CA ASN A 179 -10.72 17.32 -9.16
C ASN A 179 -10.57 16.73 -10.59
N GLY A 180 -10.19 15.45 -10.65
CA GLY A 180 -9.92 14.71 -11.91
C GLY A 180 -8.55 14.96 -12.54
N THR A 181 -7.73 15.87 -12.01
CA THR A 181 -6.36 16.10 -12.49
C THR A 181 -5.38 15.19 -11.77
N VAL A 182 -4.57 14.44 -12.51
CA VAL A 182 -3.54 13.55 -11.93
C VAL A 182 -2.46 14.37 -11.22
N VAL A 183 -2.20 14.06 -9.95
CA VAL A 183 -1.19 14.73 -9.12
C VAL A 183 -0.03 13.81 -8.74
N GLN A 184 -0.25 12.51 -8.68
CA GLN A 184 0.78 11.51 -8.38
C GLN A 184 0.40 10.17 -9.00
N PHE A 185 1.40 9.39 -9.40
CA PHE A 185 1.22 8.03 -9.93
C PHE A 185 2.22 7.10 -9.26
N ASN A 186 1.73 5.98 -8.73
CA ASN A 186 2.53 4.94 -8.09
C ASN A 186 2.31 3.63 -8.84
N THR A 187 3.37 2.88 -9.08
CA THR A 187 3.34 1.62 -9.83
C THR A 187 3.64 0.45 -8.93
N SER A 188 2.95 -0.66 -9.12
CA SER A 188 3.20 -1.93 -8.42
C SER A 188 3.30 -1.76 -6.90
N VAL A 189 2.24 -1.20 -6.30
CA VAL A 189 2.15 -0.96 -4.85
C VAL A 189 0.92 -1.62 -4.25
N THR A 190 1.05 -2.05 -3.00
CA THR A 190 -0.06 -2.48 -2.13
C THR A 190 -0.45 -1.41 -1.13
N GLU A 191 0.44 -0.44 -0.87
CA GLU A 191 0.17 0.74 -0.04
C GLU A 191 0.81 1.99 -0.63
N THR A 192 0.13 3.14 -0.51
CA THR A 192 0.68 4.41 -0.98
C THR A 192 0.06 5.59 -0.26
N SER A 193 0.76 6.72 -0.26
CA SER A 193 0.24 8.00 0.21
C SER A 193 0.52 9.14 -0.77
N TYR A 194 -0.31 10.17 -0.69
CA TYR A 194 -0.16 11.45 -1.36
C TYR A 194 -0.29 12.56 -0.31
N THR A 195 0.67 13.47 -0.28
CA THR A 195 0.64 14.62 0.62
C THR A 195 0.54 15.91 -0.17
N ASN A 196 -0.47 16.72 0.14
CA ASN A 196 -0.57 18.08 -0.33
C ASN A 196 -0.10 19.03 0.80
N THR A 197 0.91 19.85 0.53
CA THR A 197 1.54 20.75 1.53
C THR A 197 1.00 22.17 1.48
N SER A 198 0.06 22.47 0.59
CA SER A 198 -0.44 23.83 0.38
C SER A 198 -1.91 23.78 -0.01
N ALA A 199 -2.75 23.56 1.01
CA ALA A 199 -4.20 23.68 0.90
C ALA A 199 -4.59 25.07 0.40
N VAL A 200 -5.38 25.13 -0.67
CA VAL A 200 -5.97 26.37 -1.20
C VAL A 200 -7.45 26.37 -0.86
N ILE A 201 -7.97 27.51 -0.40
CA ILE A 201 -9.40 27.68 -0.08
C ILE A 201 -10.30 27.15 -1.21
N GLY A 202 -11.28 26.33 -0.84
CA GLY A 202 -12.21 25.70 -1.77
C GLY A 202 -12.57 24.27 -1.38
N VAL A 203 -13.42 23.66 -2.21
CA VAL A 203 -13.82 22.26 -2.05
C VAL A 203 -13.13 21.44 -3.14
N TRP A 204 -12.32 20.47 -2.72
CA TRP A 204 -11.54 19.62 -3.59
C TRP A 204 -12.05 18.18 -3.51
N ASN A 205 -12.15 17.54 -4.68
CA ASN A 205 -12.41 16.10 -4.76
C ASN A 205 -11.08 15.37 -4.94
N VAL A 206 -10.60 14.71 -3.90
CA VAL A 206 -9.38 13.90 -3.94
C VAL A 206 -9.78 12.46 -4.23
N SER A 207 -9.15 11.82 -5.21
CA SER A 207 -9.42 10.41 -5.50
C SER A 207 -8.15 9.61 -5.71
N ALA A 208 -8.11 8.40 -5.17
CA ALA A 208 -7.10 7.40 -5.46
C ALA A 208 -7.73 6.30 -6.32
N VAL A 209 -7.26 6.14 -7.56
CA VAL A 209 -7.71 5.12 -8.50
C VAL A 209 -6.67 4.02 -8.53
N ALA A 210 -6.99 2.88 -7.93
CA ALA A 210 -6.15 1.68 -7.88
C ALA A 210 -6.58 0.70 -8.97
N SER A 211 -5.69 0.34 -9.89
CA SER A 211 -6.01 -0.55 -11.01
C SER A 211 -4.91 -1.58 -11.30
N ASN A 212 -5.33 -2.79 -11.66
CA ASN A 212 -4.48 -3.86 -12.19
C ASN A 212 -5.25 -4.67 -13.26
N THR A 213 -4.71 -5.83 -13.65
CA THR A 213 -5.32 -6.71 -14.66
C THR A 213 -6.67 -7.33 -14.24
N ASN A 214 -7.01 -7.33 -12.94
CA ASN A 214 -8.28 -7.82 -12.40
C ASN A 214 -9.39 -6.77 -12.36
N GLY A 215 -9.04 -5.48 -12.40
CA GLY A 215 -10.02 -4.40 -12.40
C GLY A 215 -9.54 -3.13 -11.73
N THR A 216 -10.47 -2.42 -11.12
CA THR A 216 -10.22 -1.09 -10.55
C THR A 216 -11.02 -0.89 -9.27
N ALA A 217 -10.38 -0.30 -8.26
CA ALA A 217 -11.00 0.24 -7.07
C ALA A 217 -10.73 1.74 -6.99
N VAL A 218 -11.68 2.50 -6.42
CA VAL A 218 -11.55 3.94 -6.28
C VAL A 218 -11.94 4.35 -4.87
N GLN A 219 -11.08 5.13 -4.22
CA GLN A 219 -11.40 5.84 -2.98
C GLN A 219 -11.48 7.33 -3.26
N THR A 220 -12.48 7.99 -2.71
CA THR A 220 -12.69 9.44 -2.86
C THR A 220 -12.84 10.13 -1.51
N TRP A 221 -12.38 11.37 -1.43
CA TRP A 221 -12.57 12.26 -0.30
C TRP A 221 -13.01 13.64 -0.78
N ILE A 222 -13.94 14.23 -0.04
CA ILE A 222 -14.19 15.66 -0.11
C ILE A 222 -13.24 16.33 0.88
N TRP A 223 -12.39 17.22 0.37
CA TRP A 223 -11.47 18.03 1.15
C TRP A 223 -11.89 19.49 1.08
N ASN A 224 -12.43 19.98 2.18
CA ASN A 224 -12.95 21.34 2.30
C ASN A 224 -11.94 22.24 3.01
N ILE A 225 -11.45 23.25 2.31
CA ILE A 225 -10.51 24.23 2.84
C ILE A 225 -11.26 25.53 3.11
N THR A 226 -11.31 25.92 4.38
CA THR A 226 -11.84 27.21 4.80
C THR A 226 -10.71 28.21 5.03
N GLU A 227 -11.05 29.49 5.05
CA GLU A 227 -10.10 30.50 5.52
C GLU A 227 -9.60 30.13 6.91
N MET A 228 -8.31 30.35 7.16
CA MET A 228 -7.82 30.33 8.53
C MET A 228 -8.57 31.42 9.31
N PRO A 229 -9.13 31.13 10.50
CA PRO A 229 -9.62 32.19 11.37
C PRO A 229 -8.52 33.25 11.50
N PRO A 230 -8.86 34.55 11.52
CA PRO A 230 -7.85 35.58 11.72
C PRO A 230 -7.08 35.23 12.99
N ALA A 231 -5.77 34.99 12.85
CA ALA A 231 -4.93 34.72 13.99
C ALA A 231 -4.93 35.97 14.86
N PHE A 232 -5.36 35.84 16.12
CA PHE A 232 -5.15 36.89 17.10
C PHE A 232 -3.67 37.27 17.09
N THR A 233 -3.40 38.56 17.02
CA THR A 233 -2.06 39.14 17.05
C THR A 233 -1.82 39.84 18.37
N THR A 234 -0.56 40.12 18.68
CA THR A 234 -0.22 41.01 19.80
C THR A 234 -0.83 42.41 19.63
N ALA A 235 -1.10 42.84 18.39
CA ALA A 235 -1.81 44.08 18.12
C ALA A 235 -3.28 44.00 18.54
N ASP A 236 -3.95 42.87 18.32
CA ASP A 236 -5.34 42.66 18.76
C ASP A 236 -5.45 42.69 20.29
N ALA A 237 -4.45 42.17 21.01
CA ALA A 237 -4.40 42.29 22.46
C ALA A 237 -4.28 43.77 22.89
N VAL A 238 -3.48 44.58 22.19
CA VAL A 238 -3.39 46.03 22.44
C VAL A 238 -4.71 46.74 22.14
N ILE A 239 -5.38 46.37 21.05
CA ILE A 239 -6.70 46.91 20.70
C ILE A 239 -7.73 46.59 21.80
N ALA A 240 -7.75 45.36 22.32
CA ALA A 240 -8.61 44.99 23.44
C ALA A 240 -8.29 45.79 24.72
N LEU A 241 -7.01 46.06 25.03
CA LEU A 241 -6.65 46.98 26.12
C LEU A 241 -7.17 48.41 25.87
N GLU A 242 -7.06 48.92 24.64
CA GLU A 242 -7.54 50.26 24.27
C GLU A 242 -9.07 50.37 24.41
N ILE A 243 -9.81 49.31 24.07
CA ILE A 243 -11.27 49.25 24.28
C ILE A 243 -11.59 49.18 25.78
N ALA A 244 -10.87 48.36 26.55
CA ALA A 244 -11.09 48.20 28.00
C ALA A 244 -10.91 49.50 28.80
N VAL A 245 -10.04 50.41 28.32
CA VAL A 245 -9.84 51.74 28.93
C VAL A 245 -10.73 52.82 28.32
N GLY A 246 -11.60 52.48 27.36
CA GLY A 246 -12.51 53.40 26.69
C GLY A 246 -11.85 54.32 25.67
N SER A 247 -10.62 54.02 25.24
CA SER A 247 -9.90 54.75 24.18
C SER A 247 -10.39 54.38 22.77
N ARG A 248 -11.19 53.33 22.65
CA ARG A 248 -11.83 52.87 21.40
C ARG A 248 -13.30 52.48 21.61
N PRO A 249 -14.13 52.53 20.54
CA PRO A 249 -15.47 51.94 20.55
C PRO A 249 -15.43 50.44 20.84
N HIS A 250 -16.52 49.91 21.40
CA HIS A 250 -16.69 48.46 21.61
C HIS A 250 -16.62 47.70 20.29
N ASP A 251 -15.99 46.53 20.32
CA ASP A 251 -15.87 45.59 19.21
C ASP A 251 -16.14 44.18 19.73
N ASP A 252 -17.28 43.61 19.33
CA ASP A 252 -17.71 42.28 19.76
C ASP A 252 -16.69 41.19 19.39
N ALA A 253 -15.84 41.41 18.37
CA ALA A 253 -14.80 40.46 17.99
C ALA A 253 -13.66 40.37 19.02
N MET A 254 -13.52 41.38 19.90
CA MET A 254 -12.53 41.44 20.96
C MET A 254 -13.06 40.93 22.31
N ASP A 255 -14.35 40.60 22.41
CA ASP A 255 -14.95 39.94 23.59
C ASP A 255 -14.79 38.42 23.45
N VAL A 256 -13.58 37.95 23.72
CA VAL A 256 -13.24 36.53 23.56
C VAL A 256 -13.74 35.66 24.71
N ASN A 257 -14.14 36.26 25.83
CA ASN A 257 -14.72 35.55 26.96
C ASN A 257 -16.26 35.42 26.86
N GLY A 258 -16.92 36.26 26.05
CA GLY A 258 -18.35 36.21 25.75
C GLY A 258 -19.25 36.80 26.83
N ASP A 259 -18.75 37.70 27.67
CA ASP A 259 -19.51 38.34 28.76
C ASP A 259 -20.23 39.65 28.34
N GLY A 260 -20.07 40.07 27.09
CA GLY A 260 -20.63 41.28 26.51
C GLY A 260 -19.79 42.54 26.81
N SER A 261 -18.57 42.41 27.32
CA SER A 261 -17.65 43.51 27.63
C SER A 261 -16.20 43.16 27.26
N VAL A 262 -15.54 44.03 26.49
CA VAL A 262 -14.10 43.88 26.23
C VAL A 262 -13.30 44.43 27.40
N THR A 263 -12.57 43.57 28.11
CA THR A 263 -11.78 43.91 29.30
C THR A 263 -10.31 43.52 29.15
N SER A 264 -9.49 43.82 30.17
CA SER A 264 -8.11 43.33 30.23
C SER A 264 -8.01 41.80 30.27
N LEU A 265 -9.09 41.11 30.66
CA LEU A 265 -9.15 39.64 30.64
C LEU A 265 -9.18 39.12 29.20
N ASP A 266 -9.95 39.77 28.33
CA ASP A 266 -10.05 39.44 26.90
C ASP A 266 -8.72 39.67 26.20
N ALA A 267 -8.07 40.79 26.48
CA ALA A 267 -6.72 41.05 25.98
C ALA A 267 -5.71 39.98 26.43
N LEU A 268 -5.82 39.48 27.67
CA LEU A 268 -4.96 38.42 28.17
C LEU A 268 -5.25 37.09 27.47
N MET A 269 -6.52 36.76 27.22
CA MET A 269 -6.93 35.56 26.48
C MET A 269 -6.46 35.59 25.03
N ILE A 270 -6.58 36.75 24.36
CA ILE A 270 -6.03 37.00 23.02
C ILE A 270 -4.50 36.81 23.04
N LEU A 271 -3.80 37.40 24.02
CA LEU A 271 -2.35 37.28 24.14
C LEU A 271 -1.91 35.84 24.43
N GLN A 272 -2.66 35.10 25.25
CA GLN A 272 -2.41 33.68 25.51
C GLN A 272 -2.58 32.83 24.25
N ALA A 273 -3.61 33.11 23.44
CA ALA A 273 -3.86 32.43 22.17
C ALA A 273 -2.79 32.72 21.11
N VAL A 274 -2.11 33.88 21.17
CA VAL A 274 -0.99 34.22 20.27
C VAL A 274 0.28 33.40 20.56
N PHE A 275 0.49 32.99 21.82
CA PHE A 275 1.72 32.33 22.27
C PHE A 275 1.55 30.84 22.62
N SER A 276 0.41 30.25 22.30
CA SER A 276 0.08 28.83 22.49
C SER A 276 0.26 28.02 21.22
#